data_AF-A0A6F8SJH0-F1
#
_entry.id   AF-A0A6F8SJH0-F1
#
_cell.length_a   1.000
_cell.length_b   1.000
_cell.length_c   1.000
_cell.angle_alpha   90.00
_cell.angle_beta   90.00
_cell.angle_gamma   90.00
#
_symmetry.space_group_name_H-M   'P 1'
#
loop_
_entity.id
_entity.type
_entity.pdbx_description
1 polymer ?
#
loop_
_entity_poly.entity_id
_entity_poly.type
_entity_poly.pdbx_seq_one_letter_code
_entity_poly.pdbx_strand_id
1 'polypeptide(L)' 'MTEVELLAFQDQLRNSLSSISGVAEALSHVGTESTDYCMCQMLANVLKDDIEGIVSTCPEEWDISYPGI' A
#
# COMPACT_ATOMS: atom_id res chain seq x y z
N MET A 1 1.80 -12.93 -18.61
CA MET A 1 0.71 -11.94 -18.33
C MET A 1 0.09 -11.37 -19.63
N THR A 2 -1.22 -11.14 -19.68
CA THR A 2 -1.95 -10.49 -20.80
C THR A 2 -1.92 -8.95 -20.66
N GLU A 3 -2.18 -8.22 -21.75
CA GLU A 3 -2.24 -6.73 -21.71
C GLU A 3 -3.31 -6.20 -20.75
N VAL A 4 -4.43 -6.92 -20.59
CA VAL A 4 -5.53 -6.54 -19.70
C VAL A 4 -5.12 -6.69 -18.23
N GLU A 5 -4.43 -7.79 -17.89
CA GLU A 5 -3.91 -8.02 -16.54
C GLU A 5 -2.81 -7.01 -16.19
N LEU A 6 -1.95 -6.67 -17.16
CA LEU A 6 -0.93 -5.64 -16.98
C LEU A 6 -1.56 -4.27 -16.68
N LEU A 7 -2.61 -3.90 -17.42
CA LEU A 7 -3.33 -2.65 -17.22
C LEU A 7 -4.01 -2.60 -15.85
N ALA A 8 -4.67 -3.69 -15.45
CA ALA A 8 -5.30 -3.81 -14.14
C ALA A 8 -4.28 -3.69 -13.01
N PHE A 9 -3.11 -4.33 -13.15
CA PHE A 9 -2.02 -4.21 -12.19
C PHE A 9 -1.49 -2.77 -12.12
N GLN A 10 -1.29 -2.10 -13.26
CA GLN A 10 -0.83 -0.71 -13.29
C GLN A 10 -1.82 0.25 -12.62
N ASP A 11 -3.12 0.07 -12.87
CA ASP A 11 -4.17 0.87 -12.23
C ASP A 11 -4.21 0.64 -10.72
N GLN A 12 -4.13 -0.62 -10.28
CA GLN A 12 -4.10 -0.97 -8.87
C GLN A 12 -2.86 -0.44 -8.16
N LEU A 13 -1.69 -0.57 -8.79
CA LEU A 13 -0.43 -0.04 -8.28
C LEU A 13 -0.51 1.49 -8.15
N ARG A 14 -1.02 2.18 -9.17
CA ARG A 14 -1.18 3.63 -9.15
C ARG A 14 -2.12 4.10 -8.03
N ASN A 15 -3.26 3.43 -7.87
CA ASN A 15 -4.23 3.76 -6.82
C ASN A 15 -3.62 3.55 -5.43
N SER A 16 -2.94 2.42 -5.22
CA SER A 16 -2.30 2.08 -3.95
C SER A 16 -1.18 3.06 -3.60
N LEU A 17 -0.33 3.44 -4.57
CA LEU A 17 0.71 4.46 -4.37
C LEU A 17 0.15 5.84 -4.04
N SER A 18 -0.98 6.21 -4.66
CA SER A 18 -1.68 7.46 -4.35
C SER A 18 -2.25 7.45 -2.94
N SER A 19 -2.84 6.33 -2.51
CA SER A 19 -3.34 6.14 -1.15
C SER A 19 -2.21 6.22 -0.11
N ILE A 20 -1.11 5.50 -0.33
CA ILE A 20 0.09 5.53 0.52
C ILE A 20 0.64 6.95 0.67
N SER A 21 0.69 7.71 -0.43
CA SER A 21 1.15 9.10 -0.41
C SER A 21 0.23 9.99 0.43
N GLY A 22 -1.09 9.82 0.30
CA GLY A 22 -2.08 10.54 1.12
C GLY A 22 -2.02 10.15 2.60
N VAL A 23 -1.76 8.88 2.92
CA VAL A 23 -1.55 8.42 4.30
C VAL A 23 -0.28 9.04 4.87
N ALA A 24 0.83 9.07 4.11
CA ALA A 24 2.08 9.69 4.55
C ALA A 24 1.89 11.19 4.84
N GLU A 25 1.13 11.90 3.99
CA GLU A 25 0.76 13.29 4.22
C GLU A 25 -0.11 13.43 5.47
N ALA A 26 -1.12 12.59 5.67
CA ALA A 26 -1.96 12.60 6.88
C ALA A 26 -1.13 12.37 8.15
N LEU A 27 -0.21 11.42 8.13
CA LEU A 27 0.72 11.15 9.24
C LEU A 27 1.68 12.32 9.51
N SER A 28 2.05 13.10 8.50
CA SER A 28 2.90 14.29 8.71
C SER A 28 2.23 15.39 9.54
N HIS A 29 0.89 15.36 9.62
CA HIS A 29 0.08 16.28 10.42
C HIS A 29 -0.26 15.73 11.81
N VAL A 30 0.04 14.45 12.08
CA VAL A 30 -0.17 13.85 13.39
C VAL A 30 0.89 14.38 14.37
N GLY A 31 0.42 14.93 15.50
CA GLY A 31 1.28 15.41 16.57
C GLY A 31 1.79 14.28 17.46
N THR A 32 2.60 14.61 18.47
CA THR A 32 3.03 13.65 19.50
C THR A 32 1.98 13.43 20.60
N GLU A 33 0.76 13.94 20.41
CA GLU A 33 -0.30 13.82 21.40
C GLU A 33 -0.95 12.43 21.35
N SER A 34 -1.25 11.90 22.54
CA SER A 34 -1.81 10.55 22.75
C SER A 34 -3.15 10.33 22.03
N THR A 35 -3.86 11.40 21.65
CA THR A 35 -5.13 11.38 20.92
C THR A 35 -5.00 10.89 19.48
N ASP A 36 -3.81 10.98 18.89
CA ASP A 36 -3.60 10.66 17.48
C ASP A 36 -3.24 9.18 17.27
N TYR A 37 -3.08 8.41 18.35
CA TYR A 37 -2.77 6.98 18.29
C TYR A 37 -3.82 6.19 17.48
N CYS A 38 -5.10 6.49 17.67
CA CYS A 38 -6.18 5.86 16.91
C CYS A 38 -6.08 6.20 15.41
N MET A 39 -5.70 7.43 15.06
CA MET A 39 -5.49 7.82 13.66
C MET A 39 -4.29 7.10 13.06
N CYS A 40 -3.16 7.03 13.78
CA CYS A 40 -2.00 6.27 13.35
C CYS A 40 -2.34 4.79 13.11
N GLN A 41 -3.13 4.17 13.99
CA GLN A 41 -3.53 2.78 13.84
C GLN A 41 -4.46 2.57 12.63
N MET A 42 -5.42 3.47 12.42
CA MET A 42 -6.28 3.42 11.22
C MET A 42 -5.46 3.56 9.94
N LEU A 43 -4.56 4.53 9.89
CA LEU A 43 -3.69 4.79 8.73
C LEU A 43 -2.72 3.62 8.48
N ALA A 44 -2.19 3.00 9.54
CA ALA A 44 -1.35 1.81 9.41
C ALA A 44 -2.12 0.61 8.81
N ASN A 45 -3.40 0.45 9.15
CA ASN A 45 -4.23 -0.59 8.52
C ASN A 45 -4.48 -0.30 7.04
N VAL A 46 -4.74 0.95 6.66
CA VAL A 46 -4.89 1.34 5.25
C VAL A 46 -3.61 1.03 4.47
N LEU A 47 -2.43 1.37 5.00
CA LEU A 47 -1.16 1.04 4.35
C LEU A 47 -0.96 -0.46 4.18
N LYS A 48 -1.35 -1.25 5.20
CA LYS A 48 -1.26 -2.70 5.14
C LYS A 48 -2.16 -3.26 4.04
N ASP A 49 -3.42 -2.81 3.97
CA ASP A 49 -4.38 -3.25 2.96
C ASP A 49 -3.92 -2.87 1.54
N ASP A 50 -3.35 -1.67 1.36
CA ASP A 50 -2.78 -1.23 0.08
C ASP A 50 -1.59 -2.11 -0.35
N ILE A 51 -0.69 -2.45 0.58
CA ILE A 51 0.46 -3.33 0.30
C ILE A 51 -0.02 -4.74 -0.05
N GLU A 52 -0.95 -5.32 0.72
CA GLU A 52 -1.53 -6.63 0.43
C GLU A 52 -2.27 -6.64 -0.92
N GLY A 53 -2.93 -5.54 -1.27
CA GLY A 53 -3.55 -5.31 -2.57
C GLY A 53 -2.53 -5.31 -3.72
N ILE A 54 -1.40 -4.62 -3.57
CA ILE A 54 -0.32 -4.64 -4.56
C ILE A 54 0.27 -6.04 -4.70
N VAL A 55 0.58 -6.70 -3.59
CA VAL A 55 1.19 -8.05 -3.60
C VAL A 55 0.26 -9.08 -4.23
N SER A 56 -1.03 -9.05 -3.91
CA SER A 56 -2.02 -10.01 -4.44
C SER A 56 -2.28 -9.86 -5.94
N THR A 57 -1.99 -8.69 -6.52
CA THR A 57 -2.13 -8.44 -7.96
C THR A 57 -0.80 -8.44 -8.70
N CYS A 58 0.31 -8.58 -7.96
CA CYS A 58 1.62 -8.73 -8.54
C CYS A 58 1.67 -10.01 -9.38
N PRO A 59 2.25 -9.96 -10.59
CA PRO A 59 2.41 -11.15 -11.41
C PRO A 59 3.32 -12.16 -10.69
N GLU A 60 2.99 -13.45 -10.72
CA GLU A 60 3.85 -14.50 -10.14
C GLU A 60 5.26 -14.49 -10.74
N GLU A 61 5.39 -14.08 -12.01
CA GLU A 61 6.66 -13.91 -12.71
C GLU A 61 7.56 -12.82 -12.07
N TRP A 62 6.95 -11.90 -11.33
CA TRP A 62 7.59 -10.81 -10.60
C TRP A 62 7.53 -11.02 -9.09
N ASP A 63 7.12 -12.21 -8.64
CA ASP A 63 7.27 -12.58 -7.25
C ASP A 63 8.76 -12.60 -6.93
N ILE A 64 9.22 -11.49 -6.37
CA ILE A 64 10.49 -11.39 -5.68
C ILE A 64 10.24 -12.09 -4.35
N SER A 65 10.03 -13.40 -4.41
CA SER A 65 10.19 -14.31 -3.28
C SER A 65 11.50 -13.91 -2.63
N TYR A 66 11.41 -13.13 -1.56
CA TYR A 66 12.58 -12.69 -0.82
C TYR A 66 13.25 -13.99 -0.38
N PRO A 67 14.46 -14.33 -0.87
CA PRO A 67 15.20 -15.43 -0.27
C PRO A 67 15.35 -15.03 1.19
N GLY A 68 14.79 -15.87 2.06
CA GLY A 68 14.50 -15.52 3.45
C GLY A 68 15.68 -14.90 4.19
N ILE A 69 15.31 -14.15 5.24
CA ILE A 69 16.09 -13.78 6.44
C ILE A 69 17.48 -14.43 6.51
#